data_AF-X1A011-F1
#
_entry.id   AF-X1A011-F1
#
_cell.length_a   1.000
_cell.length_b   1.000
_cell.length_c   1.000
_cell.angle_alpha   90.00
_cell.angle_beta   90.00
_cell.angle_gamma   90.00
#
_symmetry.space_group_name_H-M   'P 1'
#
loop_
_entity.id
_entity.type
_entity.pdbx_description
1 polymer ?
#
loop_
_entity_poly.entity_id
_entity_poly.type
_entity_poly.pdbx_seq_one_letter_code
_entity_poly.pdbx_strand_id
1 'polypeptide(L)'
;GGLRHKMPSTAFTFLIGAAALAGILPLAGFFSKDAILVGALAEQPLIYAVGITAALLTAFYSFRAAFVPFFGKPRDKALYDQAHESPRMITIPLWILAFLTAFAGLVNLPFVLSLEHWLEPALGLHEEPDLILELAAILISAIVAIFGLIMAIALYIRKETWPRTLAKPFLGLQPALDHKWYVDEFYMKFIVTPLRSLANWSATTVDQTVIDGTVNGIGKVSIQVGNWTRRLENGSIPTYALSILVGVVALIAYFVFAI
;
A
#
# COMPACT_ATOMS: atom_id res chain seq x y z
N GLY A 1 -8.38 -19.28 -14.40
CA GLY A 1 -7.96 -20.62 -14.81
C GLY A 1 -7.81 -20.66 -16.31
N GLY A 2 -6.73 -21.27 -16.80
CA GLY A 2 -6.50 -21.51 -18.23
C GLY A 2 -5.95 -20.34 -19.04
N LEU A 3 -5.67 -19.18 -18.41
CA LEU A 3 -5.24 -17.97 -19.12
C LEU A 3 -3.89 -18.11 -19.84
N ARG A 4 -3.07 -19.13 -19.53
CA ARG A 4 -1.80 -19.38 -20.23
C ARG A 4 -1.96 -19.53 -21.75
N HIS A 5 -3.13 -19.95 -22.22
CA HIS A 5 -3.39 -20.16 -23.65
C HIS A 5 -3.73 -18.85 -24.38
N LYS A 6 -4.35 -17.89 -23.69
CA LYS A 6 -4.73 -16.58 -24.22
C LYS A 6 -3.65 -15.51 -23.99
N MET A 7 -2.93 -15.63 -22.87
CA MET A 7 -1.91 -14.69 -22.40
C MET A 7 -0.61 -15.42 -22.08
N PRO A 8 0.05 -16.07 -23.07
CA PRO A 8 1.25 -16.86 -22.82
C PRO A 8 2.41 -16.01 -22.31
N SER A 9 2.61 -14.79 -22.83
CA SER A 9 3.73 -13.94 -22.43
C SER A 9 3.60 -13.57 -20.96
N THR A 10 2.44 -13.06 -20.56
CA THR A 10 2.15 -12.70 -19.17
C THR A 10 2.28 -13.91 -18.24
N ALA A 11 1.80 -15.09 -18.66
CA ALA A 11 1.90 -16.31 -17.86
C ALA A 11 3.35 -16.74 -17.63
N PHE A 12 4.20 -16.73 -18.67
CA PHE A 12 5.61 -17.14 -18.54
C PHE A 12 6.42 -16.12 -17.73
N THR A 13 6.26 -14.82 -17.97
CA THR A 13 6.98 -13.80 -17.19
C THR A 13 6.57 -13.85 -15.72
N PHE A 14 5.28 -14.08 -15.43
CA PHE A 14 4.80 -14.24 -14.05
C PHE A 14 5.37 -15.51 -13.40
N LEU A 15 5.44 -16.64 -14.13
CA LEU A 15 6.03 -17.88 -13.63
C LEU A 15 7.51 -17.72 -13.31
N ILE A 16 8.27 -17.03 -14.15
CA ILE A 16 9.69 -16.74 -13.90
C ILE A 16 9.83 -15.89 -12.63
N GLY A 17 9.01 -14.84 -12.48
CA GLY A 17 9.01 -14.02 -11.27
C GLY A 17 8.62 -14.80 -10.01
N ALA A 18 7.58 -15.64 -10.09
CA ALA A 18 7.14 -16.48 -8.98
C ALA A 18 8.20 -17.53 -8.59
N ALA A 19 8.89 -18.11 -9.57
CA ALA A 19 9.98 -19.05 -9.32
C ALA A 19 11.21 -18.36 -8.71
N ALA A 20 11.52 -17.13 -9.13
CA ALA A 20 12.58 -16.34 -8.54
C ALA A 20 12.26 -15.99 -7.08
N LEU A 21 11.05 -15.52 -6.79
CA LEU A 21 10.60 -15.18 -5.44
C LEU A 21 10.52 -16.41 -4.52
N ALA A 22 10.13 -17.57 -5.07
CA ALA A 22 10.13 -18.83 -4.34
C ALA A 22 11.54 -19.33 -4.00
N GLY A 23 12.57 -18.83 -4.69
CA GLY A 23 13.96 -19.28 -4.53
C GLY A 23 14.22 -20.61 -5.24
N ILE A 24 13.75 -20.78 -6.48
CA ILE A 24 14.12 -21.95 -7.29
C ILE A 24 15.45 -21.72 -8.00
N LEU A 25 16.39 -22.66 -7.84
CA LEU A 25 17.66 -22.68 -8.56
C LEU A 25 17.40 -22.81 -10.08
N PRO A 26 18.00 -21.97 -10.96
CA PRO A 26 19.14 -21.06 -10.77
C PRO A 26 18.77 -19.55 -10.69
N LEU A 27 17.56 -19.18 -10.25
CA LEU A 27 17.10 -17.79 -10.30
C LEU A 27 17.68 -16.93 -9.16
N ALA A 28 17.79 -15.61 -9.37
CA ALA A 28 18.45 -14.67 -8.46
C ALA A 28 17.95 -14.71 -7.01
N GLY A 29 16.64 -14.95 -6.81
CA GLY A 29 16.04 -14.97 -5.49
C GLY A 29 16.45 -16.18 -4.63
N PHE A 30 17.08 -17.21 -5.20
CA PHE A 30 17.67 -18.29 -4.42
C PHE A 30 18.87 -17.76 -3.60
N PHE A 31 19.87 -17.20 -4.27
CA PHE A 31 21.11 -16.76 -3.62
C PHE A 31 20.89 -15.65 -2.59
N SER A 32 20.10 -14.63 -2.94
CA SER A 32 19.82 -13.52 -2.01
C SER A 32 19.10 -13.96 -0.74
N LYS A 33 18.26 -15.00 -0.83
CA LYS A 33 17.49 -15.52 0.31
C LYS A 33 18.30 -16.49 1.14
N ASP A 34 19.09 -17.33 0.46
CA ASP A 34 19.92 -18.33 1.11
C ASP A 34 21.03 -17.69 1.96
N ALA A 35 21.72 -16.66 1.43
CA ALA A 35 22.73 -15.92 2.17
C ALA A 35 22.21 -15.36 3.52
N ILE A 36 20.99 -14.79 3.52
CA ILE A 36 20.35 -14.27 4.74
C ILE A 36 20.00 -15.41 5.71
N LEU A 37 19.51 -16.54 5.20
CA LEU A 37 19.16 -17.69 6.02
C LEU A 37 20.41 -18.34 6.63
N VAL A 38 21.50 -18.48 5.88
CA VAL A 38 22.78 -18.99 6.38
C VAL A 38 23.32 -18.08 7.48
N GLY A 39 23.32 -16.75 7.27
CA GLY A 39 23.70 -15.79 8.32
C GLY A 39 22.83 -15.88 9.57
N ALA A 40 21.51 -16.04 9.41
CA ALA A 40 20.60 -16.22 10.54
C ALA A 40 20.82 -17.55 11.29
N LEU A 41 21.23 -18.62 10.60
CA LEU A 41 21.54 -19.91 11.21
C LEU A 41 22.80 -19.83 12.08
N ALA A 42 23.81 -19.08 11.64
CA ALA A 42 25.05 -18.88 12.39
C ALA A 42 24.83 -18.11 13.71
N GLU A 43 23.95 -17.10 13.70
CA GLU A 43 23.69 -16.25 14.87
C GLU A 43 22.57 -16.77 15.77
N GLN A 44 21.37 -17.03 15.21
CA GLN A 44 20.19 -17.39 16.00
C GLN A 44 19.28 -18.41 15.28
N PRO A 45 19.35 -19.71 15.66
CA PRO A 45 18.59 -20.79 15.01
C PRO A 45 17.07 -20.59 15.02
N LEU A 46 16.52 -19.85 15.99
CA LEU A 46 15.09 -19.55 16.04
C LEU A 46 14.65 -18.64 14.88
N ILE A 47 15.45 -17.63 14.54
CA ILE A 47 15.17 -16.73 13.41
C ILE A 47 15.27 -17.52 12.11
N TYR A 48 16.25 -18.41 11.99
CA TYR A 48 16.36 -19.31 10.84
C TYR A 48 15.12 -20.20 10.68
N ALA A 49 14.62 -20.81 11.76
CA ALA A 49 13.41 -21.65 11.70
C ALA A 49 12.16 -20.87 11.24
N VAL A 50 12.00 -19.63 11.73
CA VAL A 50 10.94 -18.72 11.27
C VAL A 50 11.15 -18.36 9.80
N GLY A 51 12.39 -18.06 9.40
CA GLY A 51 12.78 -17.72 8.03
C GLY A 51 12.50 -18.84 7.04
N ILE A 52 12.85 -20.09 7.37
CA ILE A 52 12.54 -21.27 6.55
C ILE A 52 11.03 -21.48 6.43
N THR A 53 10.28 -21.32 7.52
CA THR A 53 8.83 -21.47 7.49
C THR A 53 8.20 -20.41 6.59
N ALA A 54 8.65 -19.16 6.70
CA ALA A 54 8.25 -18.08 5.81
C ALA A 54 8.66 -18.36 4.35
N ALA A 55 9.83 -18.97 4.13
CA ALA A 55 10.31 -19.36 2.82
C ALA A 55 9.39 -20.40 2.16
N LEU A 56 8.97 -21.41 2.92
CA LEU A 56 8.01 -22.42 2.48
C LEU A 56 6.66 -21.80 2.09
N LEU A 57 6.12 -20.96 2.98
CA LEU A 57 4.85 -20.26 2.72
C LEU A 57 4.95 -19.38 1.48
N THR A 58 6.09 -18.73 1.28
CA THR A 58 6.39 -17.90 0.09
C THR A 58 6.38 -18.70 -1.19
N ALA A 59 7.08 -19.82 -1.23
CA ALA A 59 7.03 -20.71 -2.39
C ALA A 59 5.58 -21.16 -2.67
N PHE A 60 4.86 -21.58 -1.62
CA PHE A 60 3.48 -22.06 -1.76
C PHE A 60 2.52 -20.99 -2.29
N TYR A 61 2.47 -19.80 -1.68
CA TYR A 61 1.51 -18.77 -2.12
C TYR A 61 1.88 -18.19 -3.48
N SER A 62 3.17 -18.10 -3.83
CA SER A 62 3.63 -17.60 -5.12
C SER A 62 3.21 -18.54 -6.25
N PHE A 63 3.43 -19.84 -6.08
CA PHE A 63 2.98 -20.83 -7.06
C PHE A 63 1.47 -20.98 -7.09
N ARG A 64 0.78 -20.87 -5.96
CA ARG A 64 -0.69 -20.77 -5.94
C ARG A 64 -1.16 -19.59 -6.80
N ALA A 65 -0.57 -18.42 -6.61
CA ALA A 65 -0.90 -17.21 -7.37
C ALA A 65 -0.60 -17.36 -8.87
N ALA A 66 0.39 -18.17 -9.26
CA ALA A 66 0.64 -18.50 -10.66
C ALA A 66 -0.35 -19.54 -11.22
N PHE A 67 -0.62 -20.61 -10.47
CA PHE A 67 -1.38 -21.74 -10.99
C PHE A 67 -2.88 -21.49 -11.07
N VAL A 68 -3.48 -20.78 -10.09
CA VAL A 68 -4.92 -20.52 -10.07
C VAL A 68 -5.42 -19.70 -11.29
N PRO A 69 -4.77 -18.59 -11.70
CA PRO A 69 -5.20 -17.82 -12.86
C PRO A 69 -4.79 -18.47 -14.18
N PHE A 70 -3.53 -18.94 -14.32
CA PHE A 70 -2.98 -19.36 -15.61
C PHE A 70 -3.22 -20.84 -15.94
N PHE A 71 -3.29 -21.71 -14.94
CA PHE A 71 -3.48 -23.15 -15.12
C PHE A 71 -4.90 -23.57 -14.73
N GLY A 72 -5.27 -24.81 -15.04
CA GLY A 72 -6.62 -25.33 -14.80
C GLY A 72 -7.66 -24.89 -15.83
N LYS A 73 -8.94 -25.11 -15.50
CA LYS A 73 -10.08 -24.79 -16.37
C LYS A 73 -10.59 -23.37 -16.11
N PRO A 74 -11.09 -22.65 -17.13
CA PRO A 74 -11.79 -21.39 -16.92
C PRO A 74 -13.00 -21.57 -16.00
N ARG A 75 -13.09 -20.74 -14.96
CA ARG A 75 -14.24 -20.73 -14.03
C ARG A 75 -15.45 -20.01 -14.65
N ASP A 76 -15.17 -19.00 -15.45
CA ASP A 76 -16.16 -18.25 -16.24
C ASP A 76 -15.70 -18.23 -17.70
N LYS A 77 -16.58 -18.70 -18.60
CA LYS A 77 -16.28 -18.78 -20.04
C LYS A 77 -16.36 -17.41 -20.72
N ALA A 78 -17.32 -16.57 -20.35
CA ALA A 78 -17.52 -15.27 -21.00
C ALA A 78 -16.33 -14.34 -20.77
N LEU A 79 -15.80 -14.32 -19.54
CA LEU A 79 -14.59 -13.57 -19.20
C LEU A 79 -13.34 -14.14 -19.87
N TYR A 80 -13.26 -15.46 -20.03
CA TYR A 80 -12.13 -16.10 -20.71
C TYR A 80 -12.08 -15.77 -22.20
N ASP A 81 -13.24 -15.68 -22.86
CA ASP A 81 -13.32 -15.38 -24.28
C ASP A 81 -12.88 -13.96 -24.61
N GLN A 82 -13.19 -13.01 -23.71
CA GLN A 82 -12.75 -11.61 -23.80
C GLN A 82 -11.28 -11.40 -23.39
N ALA A 83 -10.66 -12.36 -22.71
CA ALA A 83 -9.27 -12.23 -22.29
C ALA A 83 -8.34 -12.21 -23.51
N HIS A 84 -7.48 -11.20 -23.56
CA HIS A 84 -6.44 -11.04 -24.58
C HIS A 84 -5.12 -10.66 -23.92
N GLU A 85 -4.03 -10.91 -24.64
CA GLU A 85 -2.69 -10.55 -24.19
C GLU A 85 -2.55 -9.01 -24.05
N SER A 86 -1.65 -8.59 -23.17
CA SER A 86 -1.34 -7.18 -23.00
C SER A 86 -0.57 -6.64 -24.23
N PRO A 87 -0.73 -5.35 -24.57
CA PRO A 87 0.04 -4.72 -25.64
C PRO A 87 1.55 -4.84 -25.45
N ARG A 88 2.30 -4.77 -26.56
CA ARG A 88 3.78 -4.88 -26.56
C ARG A 88 4.48 -3.89 -25.62
N MET A 89 3.88 -2.72 -25.42
CA MET A 89 4.40 -1.69 -24.51
C MET A 89 4.48 -2.16 -23.04
N ILE A 90 3.68 -3.16 -22.65
CA ILE A 90 3.73 -3.76 -21.30
C ILE A 90 4.53 -5.06 -21.31
N THR A 91 4.36 -5.91 -22.33
CA THR A 91 5.01 -7.22 -22.35
C THR A 91 6.51 -7.17 -22.60
N ILE A 92 7.02 -6.18 -23.34
CA ILE A 92 8.46 -6.01 -23.56
C ILE A 92 9.20 -5.72 -22.23
N PRO A 93 8.79 -4.71 -21.42
CA PRO A 93 9.38 -4.52 -20.09
C PRO A 93 9.33 -5.78 -19.21
N LEU A 94 8.23 -6.53 -19.21
CA LEU A 94 8.11 -7.77 -18.43
C LEU A 94 9.14 -8.82 -18.84
N TRP A 95 9.37 -9.00 -20.14
CA TRP A 95 10.38 -9.93 -20.63
C TRP A 95 11.80 -9.48 -20.32
N ILE A 96 12.09 -8.17 -20.40
CA ILE A 96 13.38 -7.62 -19.99
C ILE A 96 13.64 -7.93 -18.50
N LEU A 97 12.67 -7.66 -17.63
CA LEU A 97 12.79 -7.93 -16.20
C LEU A 97 12.92 -9.44 -15.91
N ALA A 98 12.14 -10.28 -16.59
CA ALA A 98 12.23 -11.73 -16.45
C ALA A 98 13.62 -12.25 -16.88
N PHE A 99 14.15 -11.72 -17.99
CA PHE A 99 15.50 -12.04 -18.45
C PHE A 99 16.57 -11.60 -17.44
N LEU A 100 16.50 -10.36 -16.94
CA LEU A 100 17.44 -9.86 -15.94
C LEU A 100 17.39 -10.69 -14.65
N THR A 101 16.21 -11.14 -14.24
CA THR A 101 16.04 -11.99 -13.06
C THR A 101 16.71 -13.36 -13.24
N ALA A 102 16.60 -13.95 -14.42
CA ALA A 102 17.26 -15.22 -14.74
C ALA A 102 18.78 -15.04 -14.90
N PHE A 103 19.20 -13.97 -15.59
CA PHE A 103 20.60 -13.66 -15.84
C PHE A 103 21.35 -13.32 -14.55
N ALA A 104 20.77 -12.49 -13.67
CA ALA A 104 21.36 -12.16 -12.38
C ALA A 104 21.55 -13.41 -11.50
N GLY A 105 20.61 -14.36 -11.56
CA GLY A 105 20.78 -15.65 -10.88
C GLY A 105 21.92 -16.49 -11.44
N LEU A 106 22.08 -16.51 -12.77
CA LEU A 106 23.17 -17.23 -13.42
C LEU A 106 24.54 -16.61 -13.09
N VAL A 107 24.64 -15.28 -13.03
CA VAL A 107 25.87 -14.55 -12.67
C VAL A 107 26.26 -14.77 -11.21
N ASN A 108 25.27 -14.93 -10.33
CA ASN A 108 25.50 -15.17 -8.91
C ASN A 108 25.66 -16.65 -8.54
N LEU A 109 25.93 -17.52 -9.52
CA LEU A 109 26.29 -18.92 -9.23
C LEU A 109 27.60 -18.98 -8.43
N PRO A 110 27.74 -19.94 -7.50
CA PRO A 110 28.89 -20.06 -6.59
C PRO A 110 30.22 -20.32 -7.33
N PHE A 111 30.19 -20.63 -8.62
CA PHE A 111 31.39 -20.78 -9.45
C PHE A 111 31.85 -19.47 -10.11
N VAL A 112 31.05 -18.40 -10.04
CA VAL A 112 31.28 -17.13 -10.72
C VAL A 112 31.37 -15.94 -9.74
N LEU A 113 30.94 -16.09 -8.47
CA LEU A 113 31.10 -15.19 -7.29
C LEU A 113 31.53 -13.74 -7.59
N SER A 114 30.84 -13.07 -8.52
CA SER A 114 31.29 -11.77 -9.04
C SER A 114 30.63 -10.60 -8.32
N LEU A 115 29.53 -10.86 -7.62
CA LEU A 115 28.68 -9.84 -7.01
C LEU A 115 28.90 -9.71 -5.51
N GLU A 116 29.09 -10.83 -4.80
CA GLU A 116 29.44 -10.83 -3.37
C GLU A 116 30.83 -10.24 -3.15
N HIS A 117 31.85 -10.70 -3.88
CA HIS A 117 33.19 -10.08 -3.87
C HIS A 117 33.19 -8.61 -4.32
N TRP A 118 32.26 -8.21 -5.20
CA TRP A 118 32.13 -6.80 -5.60
C TRP A 118 31.51 -5.92 -4.51
N LEU A 119 30.66 -6.50 -3.65
CA LEU A 119 29.99 -5.81 -2.54
C LEU A 119 30.77 -5.85 -1.22
N GLU A 120 31.75 -6.75 -1.08
CA GLU A 120 32.64 -6.85 0.09
C GLU A 120 33.21 -5.51 0.59
N PRO A 121 33.68 -4.58 -0.28
CA PRO A 121 34.21 -3.30 0.19
C PRO A 121 33.17 -2.40 0.88
N ALA A 122 31.88 -2.60 0.58
CA ALA A 122 30.78 -1.81 1.14
C ALA A 122 30.13 -2.47 2.36
N LEU A 123 30.17 -3.81 2.45
CA LEU A 123 29.49 -4.59 3.50
C LEU A 123 30.43 -5.03 4.64
N GLY A 124 31.74 -4.99 4.43
CA GLY A 124 32.74 -5.48 5.39
C GLY A 124 32.95 -6.99 5.30
N LEU A 125 34.08 -7.45 5.85
CA LEU A 125 34.45 -8.87 5.89
C LEU A 125 33.47 -9.63 6.78
N HIS A 126 32.62 -10.44 6.17
CA HIS A 126 31.84 -11.45 6.89
C HIS A 126 32.68 -12.73 6.90
N GLU A 127 32.82 -13.38 8.06
CA GLU A 127 33.45 -14.69 8.12
C GLU A 127 32.65 -15.65 7.24
N GLU A 128 33.32 -16.28 6.27
CA GLU A 128 32.65 -17.26 5.43
C GLU A 128 32.16 -18.42 6.30
N PRO A 129 30.86 -18.76 6.22
CA PRO A 129 30.33 -19.94 6.88
C PRO A 129 31.12 -21.18 6.48
N ASP A 130 31.18 -22.18 7.36
CA ASP A 130 31.74 -23.48 7.00
C ASP A 130 31.05 -24.01 5.72
N LEU A 131 31.83 -24.40 4.72
CA LEU A 131 31.37 -24.92 3.42
C LEU A 131 30.30 -26.01 3.55
N ILE A 132 30.38 -26.82 4.62
CA ILE A 132 29.41 -27.87 4.92
C ILE A 132 28.06 -27.27 5.33
N LEU A 133 28.08 -26.21 6.14
CA LEU A 133 26.88 -25.51 6.60
C LEU A 133 26.18 -24.79 5.46
N GLU A 134 26.95 -24.12 4.60
CA GLU A 134 26.44 -23.42 3.42
C GLU A 134 25.78 -24.41 2.45
N LEU A 135 26.46 -25.51 2.11
CA LEU A 135 25.90 -26.53 1.21
C LEU A 135 24.64 -27.19 1.80
N ALA A 136 24.61 -27.43 3.11
CA ALA A 136 23.44 -27.96 3.79
C ALA A 136 22.26 -26.97 3.74
N ALA A 137 22.51 -25.68 3.97
CA ALA A 137 21.48 -24.65 3.90
C ALA A 137 20.93 -24.48 2.49
N ILE A 138 21.79 -24.40 1.46
CA ILE A 138 21.43 -24.40 0.04
C ILE A 138 20.49 -25.57 -0.28
N LEU A 139 20.84 -26.78 0.17
CA LEU A 139 20.06 -27.98 -0.09
C LEU A 139 18.70 -27.92 0.62
N ILE A 140 18.66 -27.49 1.88
CA ILE A 140 17.42 -27.33 2.65
C ILE A 140 16.51 -26.29 1.99
N SER A 141 17.04 -25.11 1.64
CA SER A 141 16.34 -24.04 0.94
C SER A 141 15.74 -24.52 -0.38
N ALA A 142 16.51 -25.28 -1.17
CA ALA A 142 16.05 -25.86 -2.43
C ALA A 142 14.93 -26.88 -2.22
N ILE A 143 15.07 -27.77 -1.23
CA ILE A 143 14.03 -28.76 -0.87
C ILE A 143 12.75 -28.04 -0.45
N VAL A 144 12.86 -26.98 0.37
CA VAL A 144 11.70 -26.18 0.84
C VAL A 144 10.98 -25.51 -0.33
N ALA A 145 11.72 -24.91 -1.27
CA ALA A 145 11.15 -24.28 -2.46
C ALA A 145 10.43 -25.31 -3.35
N ILE A 146 11.07 -26.46 -3.62
CA ILE A 146 10.49 -27.57 -4.40
C ILE A 146 9.26 -28.14 -3.69
N PHE A 147 9.31 -28.31 -2.37
CA PHE A 147 8.19 -28.81 -1.58
C PHE A 147 6.99 -27.85 -1.64
N GLY A 148 7.21 -26.54 -1.53
CA GLY A 148 6.17 -25.52 -1.71
C GLY A 148 5.55 -25.55 -3.10
N LEU A 149 6.36 -25.73 -4.16
CA LEU A 149 5.91 -25.92 -5.54
C LEU A 149 5.04 -27.18 -5.68
N ILE A 150 5.51 -28.32 -5.21
CA ILE A 150 4.78 -29.60 -5.27
C ILE A 150 3.45 -29.48 -4.52
N MET A 151 3.46 -28.87 -3.34
CA MET A 151 2.25 -28.65 -2.53
C MET A 151 1.24 -27.77 -3.29
N ALA A 152 1.69 -26.69 -3.94
CA ALA A 152 0.83 -25.85 -4.75
C ALA A 152 0.21 -26.62 -5.94
N ILE A 153 1.00 -27.43 -6.66
CA ILE A 153 0.52 -28.27 -7.76
C ILE A 153 -0.52 -29.29 -7.27
N ALA A 154 -0.22 -29.99 -6.17
CA ALA A 154 -1.09 -31.02 -5.62
C ALA A 154 -2.45 -30.45 -5.20
N LEU A 155 -2.44 -29.30 -4.51
CA LEU A 155 -3.64 -28.69 -3.94
C LEU A 155 -4.49 -27.89 -4.95
N TYR A 156 -3.86 -27.24 -5.94
CA TYR A 156 -4.58 -26.32 -6.85
C TYR A 156 -4.70 -26.80 -8.29
N ILE A 157 -3.87 -27.74 -8.75
CA ILE A 157 -3.96 -28.29 -10.11
C ILE A 157 -4.62 -29.68 -10.10
N ARG A 158 -4.19 -30.58 -9.20
CA ARG A 158 -4.67 -31.97 -9.21
C ARG A 158 -6.00 -32.18 -8.48
N LYS A 159 -6.16 -31.61 -7.28
CA LYS A 159 -7.36 -31.83 -6.44
C LYS A 159 -7.85 -30.55 -5.78
N GLU A 160 -8.66 -29.78 -6.49
CA GLU A 160 -9.20 -28.48 -6.03
C GLU A 160 -10.03 -28.55 -4.72
N THR A 161 -10.51 -29.73 -4.31
CA THR A 161 -11.26 -29.93 -3.06
C THR A 161 -10.38 -30.06 -1.80
N TRP A 162 -9.08 -30.29 -1.97
CA TRP A 162 -8.15 -30.51 -0.85
C TRP A 162 -7.94 -29.28 0.03
N PRO A 163 -7.72 -28.05 -0.51
CA PRO A 163 -7.58 -26.86 0.32
C PRO A 163 -8.73 -26.66 1.30
N ARG A 164 -9.98 -26.87 0.85
CA ARG A 164 -11.17 -26.74 1.71
C ARG A 164 -11.23 -27.80 2.81
N THR A 165 -10.74 -29.00 2.53
CA THR A 165 -10.70 -30.10 3.52
C THR A 165 -9.59 -29.89 4.54
N LEU A 166 -8.40 -29.46 4.10
CA LEU A 166 -7.26 -29.16 4.97
C LEU A 166 -7.47 -27.92 5.83
N ALA A 167 -8.33 -26.98 5.40
CA ALA A 167 -8.67 -25.79 6.19
C ALA A 167 -9.65 -26.08 7.33
N LYS A 168 -10.36 -27.22 7.34
CA LYS A 168 -11.38 -27.54 8.35
C LYS A 168 -10.88 -27.46 9.81
N PRO A 169 -9.69 -27.96 10.16
CA PRO A 169 -9.16 -27.83 11.52
C PRO A 169 -8.86 -26.37 11.92
N PHE A 170 -8.64 -25.49 10.94
CA PHE A 170 -8.23 -24.10 11.13
C PHE A 170 -9.38 -23.11 10.92
N LEU A 171 -10.64 -23.56 10.92
CA LEU A 171 -11.83 -22.72 10.74
C LEU A 171 -11.90 -21.56 11.75
N GLY A 172 -11.37 -21.74 12.97
CA GLY A 172 -11.31 -20.67 13.97
C GLY A 172 -10.33 -19.54 13.62
N LEU A 173 -9.26 -19.85 12.87
CA LEU A 173 -8.28 -18.86 12.40
C LEU A 173 -8.67 -18.25 11.05
N GLN A 174 -9.61 -18.87 10.33
CA GLN A 174 -10.02 -18.41 9.01
C GLN A 174 -10.53 -16.96 9.01
N PRO A 175 -11.43 -16.52 9.93
CA PRO A 175 -11.87 -15.14 9.96
C PRO A 175 -10.73 -14.14 10.14
N ALA A 176 -9.75 -14.46 11.00
CA ALA A 176 -8.59 -13.60 11.23
C ALA A 176 -7.71 -13.50 9.98
N LEU A 177 -7.45 -14.61 9.29
CA LEU A 177 -6.66 -14.63 8.06
C LEU A 177 -7.37 -13.92 6.90
N ASP A 178 -8.69 -14.11 6.76
CA ASP A 178 -9.51 -13.47 5.72
C ASP A 178 -9.58 -11.94 5.91
N HIS A 179 -9.55 -11.46 7.16
CA HIS A 179 -9.49 -10.02 7.51
C HIS A 179 -8.06 -9.52 7.76
N LYS A 180 -7.03 -10.18 7.21
CA LYS A 180 -5.62 -9.73 7.31
C LYS A 180 -5.17 -9.42 8.74
N TRP A 181 -5.59 -10.23 9.71
CA TRP A 181 -5.33 -10.07 11.14
C TRP A 181 -5.98 -8.84 11.80
N TYR A 182 -7.02 -8.28 11.18
CA TYR A 182 -7.75 -7.10 11.66
C TYR A 182 -6.87 -5.83 11.80
N VAL A 183 -5.69 -5.81 11.18
CA VAL A 183 -4.77 -4.66 11.25
C VAL A 183 -5.36 -3.46 10.54
N ASP A 184 -5.97 -3.66 9.38
CA ASP A 184 -6.59 -2.60 8.58
C ASP A 184 -7.79 -1.99 9.33
N GLU A 185 -8.64 -2.82 9.93
CA GLU A 185 -9.81 -2.43 10.71
C GLU A 185 -9.41 -1.70 11.99
N PHE A 186 -8.38 -2.19 12.68
CA PHE A 186 -7.79 -1.51 13.83
C PHE A 186 -7.30 -0.13 13.43
N TYR A 187 -6.49 -0.02 12.38
CA TYR A 187 -5.95 1.25 11.90
C TYR A 187 -7.07 2.21 11.50
N MET A 188 -8.07 1.72 10.76
CA MET A 188 -9.23 2.51 10.36
C MET A 188 -10.04 3.03 11.54
N LYS A 189 -10.29 2.18 12.53
CA LYS A 189 -11.13 2.52 13.69
C LYS A 189 -10.42 3.44 14.67
N PHE A 190 -9.14 3.19 14.95
CA PHE A 190 -8.42 3.87 16.02
C PHE A 190 -7.58 5.06 15.54
N ILE A 191 -7.15 5.08 14.28
CA ILE A 191 -6.29 6.15 13.76
C ILE A 191 -7.07 6.99 12.74
N VAL A 192 -7.60 6.38 11.68
CA VAL A 192 -8.18 7.13 10.56
C VAL A 192 -9.52 7.79 10.91
N THR A 193 -10.45 7.04 11.51
CA THR A 193 -11.80 7.55 11.79
C THR A 193 -11.79 8.73 12.78
N PRO A 194 -11.04 8.69 13.90
CA PRO A 194 -10.94 9.81 14.82
C PRO A 194 -10.29 11.03 14.16
N LEU A 195 -9.22 10.83 13.38
CA LEU A 195 -8.55 11.91 12.68
C LEU A 195 -9.46 12.58 11.64
N ARG A 196 -10.22 11.79 10.87
CA ARG A 196 -11.22 12.30 9.92
C ARG A 196 -12.35 13.04 10.63
N SER A 197 -12.81 12.55 11.78
CA SER A 197 -13.84 13.21 12.58
C SER A 197 -13.36 14.57 13.08
N LEU A 198 -12.13 14.64 13.61
CA LEU A 198 -11.49 15.89 14.02
C LEU A 198 -11.34 16.86 12.85
N ALA A 199 -10.87 16.39 11.70
CA ALA A 199 -10.75 17.22 10.49
C ALA A 199 -12.11 17.79 10.04
N ASN A 200 -13.16 16.98 10.04
CA ASN A 200 -14.51 17.42 9.69
C ASN A 200 -15.08 18.41 10.71
N TRP A 201 -14.82 18.20 12.00
CA TRP A 201 -15.21 19.14 13.05
C TRP A 201 -14.50 20.48 12.88
N SER A 202 -13.19 20.48 12.61
CA SER A 202 -12.44 21.71 12.33
C SER A 202 -13.00 22.44 11.11
N ALA A 203 -13.28 21.74 10.01
CA ALA A 203 -13.81 22.36 8.80
C ALA A 203 -15.22 22.96 9.00
N THR A 204 -16.11 22.27 9.71
CA THR A 204 -17.51 22.74 9.85
C THR A 204 -17.67 23.75 10.99
N THR A 205 -17.02 23.51 12.13
CA THR A 205 -17.19 24.36 13.31
C THR A 205 -16.25 25.56 13.26
N VAL A 206 -14.94 25.33 13.04
CA VAL A 206 -13.98 26.43 13.06
C VAL A 206 -14.12 27.28 11.80
N ASP A 207 -14.06 26.66 10.63
CA ASP A 207 -14.05 27.43 9.38
C ASP A 207 -15.46 28.00 9.05
N GLN A 208 -16.44 27.13 8.79
CA GLN A 208 -17.75 27.59 8.34
C GLN A 208 -18.58 28.34 9.39
N THR A 209 -18.39 28.04 10.69
CA THR A 209 -19.19 28.68 11.75
C THR A 209 -18.47 29.86 12.38
N VAL A 210 -17.21 29.69 12.78
CA VAL A 210 -16.47 30.76 13.48
C VAL A 210 -15.90 31.76 12.48
N ILE A 211 -15.12 31.31 11.49
CA ILE A 211 -14.44 32.21 10.55
C ILE A 211 -15.47 32.89 9.65
N ASP A 212 -16.23 32.11 8.88
CA ASP A 212 -17.26 32.64 7.98
C ASP A 212 -18.37 33.38 8.73
N GLY A 213 -18.77 32.90 9.92
CA GLY A 213 -19.76 33.57 10.74
C GLY A 213 -19.29 34.95 11.20
N THR A 214 -18.02 35.09 11.56
CA THR A 214 -17.44 36.39 11.96
C THR A 214 -17.40 37.35 10.78
N VAL A 215 -16.92 36.91 9.61
CA VAL A 215 -16.84 37.75 8.40
C VAL A 215 -18.24 38.20 7.96
N ASN A 216 -19.20 37.27 7.89
CA ASN A 216 -20.58 37.60 7.54
C ASN A 216 -21.26 38.48 8.59
N GLY A 217 -20.91 38.31 9.87
CA GLY A 217 -21.39 39.14 10.97
C GLY A 217 -20.97 40.60 10.80
N ILE A 218 -19.70 40.84 10.49
CA ILE A 218 -19.18 42.18 10.19
C ILE A 218 -19.96 42.79 9.01
N GLY A 219 -20.13 42.04 7.92
CA GLY A 219 -20.89 42.49 6.76
C GLY A 219 -22.35 42.88 7.10
N LYS A 220 -23.04 42.07 7.91
CA LYS A 220 -24.41 42.35 8.36
C LYS A 220 -24.48 43.62 9.21
N VAL A 221 -23.53 43.82 10.11
CA VAL A 221 -23.45 45.04 10.94
C VAL A 221 -23.26 46.26 10.05
N SER A 222 -22.36 46.21 9.06
CA SER A 222 -22.15 47.32 8.12
C SER A 222 -23.41 47.66 7.33
N ILE A 223 -24.13 46.65 6.82
CA ILE A 223 -25.41 46.84 6.11
C ILE A 223 -26.47 47.44 7.04
N GLN A 224 -26.51 46.99 8.29
CA GLN A 224 -27.47 47.49 9.29
C GLN A 224 -27.21 48.96 9.65
N VAL A 225 -25.95 49.33 9.86
CA VAL A 225 -25.55 50.73 10.07
C VAL A 225 -25.96 51.58 8.86
N GLY A 226 -25.66 51.13 7.64
CA GLY A 226 -26.09 51.83 6.42
C GLY A 226 -27.60 52.00 6.31
N ASN A 227 -28.37 50.97 6.69
CA ASN A 227 -29.84 51.04 6.73
C ASN A 227 -30.36 52.03 7.79
N TRP A 228 -29.70 52.14 8.94
CA TRP A 228 -30.05 53.12 9.96
C TRP A 228 -29.75 54.54 9.48
N THR A 229 -28.57 54.78 8.90
CA THR A 229 -28.21 56.07 8.29
C THR A 229 -29.19 56.46 7.20
N ARG A 230 -29.59 55.53 6.32
CA ARG A 230 -30.58 55.77 5.27
C ARG A 230 -31.94 56.24 5.81
N ARG A 231 -32.35 55.79 7.00
CA ARG A 231 -33.62 56.21 7.61
C ARG A 231 -33.58 57.64 8.16
N LEU A 232 -32.40 58.20 8.41
CA LEU A 232 -32.25 59.61 8.80
C LEU A 232 -32.55 60.55 7.62
N GLU A 233 -32.34 60.08 6.39
CA GLU A 233 -32.64 60.78 5.15
C GLU A 233 -34.10 60.53 4.71
N ASN A 234 -35.05 61.16 5.40
CA ASN A 234 -36.49 60.96 5.18
C ASN A 234 -37.12 61.92 4.14
N GLY A 235 -36.33 62.82 3.52
CA GLY A 235 -36.80 63.78 2.51
C GLY A 235 -37.68 64.92 3.06
N SER A 236 -37.83 65.03 4.37
CA SER A 236 -38.66 66.06 5.04
C SER A 236 -37.84 67.32 5.31
N ILE A 237 -38.17 68.43 4.63
CA ILE A 237 -37.50 69.72 4.79
C ILE A 237 -37.47 70.19 6.27
N PRO A 238 -38.57 70.09 7.05
CA PRO A 238 -38.53 70.43 8.47
C PRO A 238 -37.54 69.62 9.30
N THR A 239 -37.36 68.33 8.99
CA THR A 239 -36.42 67.46 9.70
C THR A 239 -34.97 67.88 9.46
N TYR A 240 -34.64 68.30 8.24
CA TYR A 240 -33.31 68.83 7.91
C TYR A 240 -33.02 70.18 8.57
N ALA A 241 -34.00 71.09 8.60
CA ALA A 241 -33.82 72.37 9.29
C ALA A 241 -33.57 72.18 10.80
N LEU A 242 -34.30 71.25 11.43
CA LEU A 242 -34.13 70.90 12.84
C LEU A 242 -32.77 70.25 13.10
N SER A 243 -32.28 69.35 12.24
CA SER A 243 -30.98 68.72 12.41
C SER A 243 -29.82 69.72 12.29
N ILE A 244 -29.90 70.67 11.36
CA ILE A 244 -28.91 71.77 11.24
C ILE A 244 -28.92 72.63 12.51
N LEU A 245 -30.10 73.05 12.99
CA LEU A 245 -30.21 73.86 14.21
C LEU A 245 -29.59 73.14 15.41
N VAL A 246 -29.92 71.86 15.62
CA VAL A 246 -29.35 71.03 16.68
C VAL A 246 -27.83 70.93 16.53
N GLY A 247 -27.32 70.72 15.30
CA GLY A 247 -25.89 70.67 15.01
C GLY A 247 -25.17 71.97 15.37
N VAL A 248 -25.74 73.13 15.03
CA VAL A 248 -25.17 74.44 15.37
C VAL A 248 -25.17 74.67 16.87
N VAL A 249 -26.28 74.38 17.57
CA VAL A 249 -26.36 74.52 19.03
C VAL A 249 -25.36 73.59 19.72
N ALA A 250 -25.23 72.35 19.25
CA ALA A 250 -24.27 71.38 19.78
C ALA A 250 -22.82 71.83 19.57
N LEU A 251 -22.49 72.38 18.40
CA LEU A 251 -21.17 72.95 18.13
C LEU A 251 -20.87 74.14 19.05
N ILE A 252 -21.81 75.08 19.20
CA ILE A 252 -21.64 76.22 20.10
C ILE A 252 -21.44 75.73 21.54
N ALA A 253 -22.27 74.80 22.01
CA ALA A 253 -22.12 74.21 23.34
C ALA A 253 -20.76 73.53 23.50
N TYR A 254 -20.32 72.73 22.52
CA TYR A 254 -18.99 72.13 22.55
C TYR A 254 -17.89 73.19 22.65
N PHE A 255 -17.94 74.24 21.84
CA PHE A 255 -16.94 75.32 21.90
C PHE A 255 -16.98 76.13 23.20
N VAL A 256 -18.14 76.24 23.85
CA VAL A 256 -18.29 76.97 25.12
C VAL A 256 -17.88 76.14 26.33
N PHE A 257 -18.05 74.81 26.28
CA PHE A 257 -17.80 73.92 27.42
C PHE A 257 -16.53 73.06 27.29
N ALA A 258 -16.00 72.88 26.08
CA ALA A 258 -14.83 72.03 25.81
C ALA A 258 -13.56 72.84 25.44
N ILE A 259 -13.67 74.15 25.24
CA ILE A 259 -12.55 75.11 25.26
C ILE A 259 -12.58 75.83 26.60
#